data_AF-A0A2G5IXC5-F1
#
_entry.id   AF-A0A2G5IXC5-F1
#
_cell.length_a   1.000
_cell.length_b   1.000
_cell.length_c   1.000
_cell.angle_alpha   90.00
_cell.angle_beta   90.00
_cell.angle_gamma   90.00
#
_symmetry.space_group_name_H-M   'P 1'
#
loop_
_entity.id
_entity.type
_entity.pdbx_description
1 polymer ?
#
loop_
_entity_poly.entity_id
_entity_poly.type
_entity_poly.pdbx_seq_one_letter_code
_entity_poly.pdbx_strand_id
1 'polypeptide(L)'
;MPLIDDIEFYGRAVAAGELDRARAAELLARDSGSFFTVPCAASWIDGWEGVRARLDRIHSDVFHTLKAIENGRPVRYRALPPKLPAWEESPHEAARYDRHHFERDED
;
A
#
# COMPACT_ATOMS: atom_id res chain seq x y z
N MET A 1 -15.01 -0.48 -3.01
CA MET A 1 -13.63 -0.05 -2.71
C MET A 1 -12.73 -0.84 -3.63
N PRO A 2 -12.72 -0.51 -4.93
CA PRO A 2 -12.19 -1.40 -5.97
C PRO A 2 -10.78 -1.87 -5.68
N LEU A 3 -9.92 -0.97 -5.19
CA LEU A 3 -8.54 -1.28 -4.83
C LEU A 3 -8.37 -2.38 -3.77
N ILE A 4 -9.24 -2.44 -2.74
CA ILE A 4 -9.16 -3.51 -1.73
C ILE A 4 -9.57 -4.84 -2.36
N ASP A 5 -10.64 -4.80 -3.14
CA ASP A 5 -11.18 -5.98 -3.82
C ASP A 5 -10.14 -6.54 -4.81
N ASP A 6 -9.41 -5.67 -5.51
CA ASP A 6 -8.32 -6.04 -6.43
C ASP A 6 -7.13 -6.67 -5.69
N ILE A 7 -6.69 -6.09 -4.56
CA ILE A 7 -5.59 -6.68 -3.77
C ILE A 7 -6.00 -8.06 -3.23
N GLU A 8 -7.23 -8.20 -2.73
CA GLU A 8 -7.73 -9.48 -2.24
C GLU A 8 -7.83 -10.52 -3.36
N PHE A 9 -8.32 -10.12 -4.54
CA PHE A 9 -8.41 -10.98 -5.71
C PHE A 9 -7.02 -11.52 -6.11
N TYR A 10 -6.06 -10.63 -6.31
CA TYR A 10 -4.70 -11.02 -6.72
C TYR A 10 -3.95 -11.80 -5.62
N GLY A 11 -4.12 -11.41 -4.35
CA GLY A 11 -3.55 -12.13 -3.21
C GLY A 11 -4.03 -13.57 -3.10
N ARG A 12 -5.34 -13.81 -3.25
CA ARG A 12 -5.93 -15.16 -3.25
C ARG A 12 -5.45 -15.99 -4.44
N ALA A 13 -5.38 -15.40 -5.64
CA ALA A 13 -4.91 -16.09 -6.84
C ALA A 13 -3.44 -16.55 -6.71
N VAL A 14 -2.58 -15.72 -6.10
CA VAL A 14 -1.19 -16.08 -5.81
C VAL A 14 -1.12 -17.18 -4.74
N ALA A 15 -1.90 -17.07 -3.66
CA ALA A 15 -1.94 -18.08 -2.60
C ALA A 15 -2.44 -19.45 -3.09
N ALA A 16 -3.35 -19.47 -4.06
CA ALA A 16 -3.85 -20.68 -4.70
C ALA A 16 -2.89 -21.26 -5.77
N GLY A 17 -1.83 -20.52 -6.13
CA GLY A 17 -0.92 -20.90 -7.22
C GLY A 17 -1.52 -20.75 -8.62
N GLU A 18 -2.66 -20.05 -8.75
CA GLU A 18 -3.35 -19.81 -10.01
C GLU A 18 -2.68 -18.70 -10.83
N LEU A 19 -1.98 -17.78 -10.15
CA LEU A 19 -1.27 -16.66 -10.75
C LEU A 19 0.12 -16.52 -10.14
N ASP A 20 1.13 -16.26 -10.97
CA ASP A 20 2.47 -15.98 -10.45
C ASP A 20 2.52 -14.59 -9.79
N ARG A 21 3.34 -14.47 -8.75
CA ARG A 21 3.45 -13.25 -7.95
C ARG A 21 3.88 -12.03 -8.78
N ALA A 22 4.80 -12.20 -9.73
CA ALA A 22 5.30 -11.10 -10.54
C ALA A 22 4.19 -10.55 -11.44
N ARG A 23 3.43 -11.44 -12.07
CA ARG A 23 2.30 -11.08 -12.92
C ARG A 23 1.15 -10.48 -12.14
N ALA A 24 0.86 -11.01 -10.97
CA ALA A 24 -0.13 -10.43 -10.07
C ALA A 24 0.22 -8.97 -9.71
N ALA A 25 1.50 -8.70 -9.42
CA ALA A 25 1.96 -7.35 -9.10
C ALA A 25 1.87 -6.39 -10.29
N GLU A 26 2.20 -6.84 -11.51
CA GLU A 26 2.03 -6.04 -12.73
C GLU A 26 0.57 -5.69 -13.00
N LEU A 27 -0.31 -6.68 -12.87
CA LEU A 27 -1.74 -6.51 -13.10
C LEU A 27 -2.34 -5.55 -12.06
N LEU A 28 -2.03 -5.75 -10.78
CA LEU A 28 -2.49 -4.86 -9.72
C LEU A 28 -1.99 -3.43 -9.91
N ALA A 29 -0.71 -3.24 -10.26
CA ALA A 29 -0.16 -1.90 -10.51
C ALA A 29 -0.89 -1.20 -11.66
N ARG A 30 -1.13 -1.91 -12.76
CA ARG A 30 -1.89 -1.40 -13.92
C ARG A 30 -3.33 -1.05 -13.55
N ASP A 31 -4.03 -1.96 -12.87
CA ASP A 31 -5.46 -1.84 -12.60
C ASP A 31 -5.75 -0.80 -11.50
N SER A 32 -4.77 -0.52 -10.64
CA SER A 32 -4.87 0.48 -9.57
C SER A 32 -4.93 1.94 -10.03
N GLY A 33 -4.82 2.24 -11.32
CA GLY A 33 -4.89 3.60 -11.85
C GLY A 33 -3.74 4.50 -11.37
N SER A 34 -2.52 3.97 -11.35
CA SER A 34 -1.29 4.63 -10.85
C SER A 34 -1.18 4.78 -9.33
N PHE A 35 -2.06 4.15 -8.55
CA PHE A 35 -1.93 4.12 -7.09
C PHE A 35 -0.70 3.32 -6.63
N PHE A 36 -0.35 2.25 -7.36
CA PHE A 36 0.82 1.42 -7.07
C PHE A 36 1.86 1.42 -8.18
N THR A 37 3.13 1.38 -7.78
CA THR A 37 4.21 0.85 -8.61
C THR A 37 4.22 -0.69 -8.53
N VAL A 38 4.84 -1.37 -9.49
CA VAL A 38 4.94 -2.85 -9.46
C VAL A 38 5.61 -3.38 -8.19
N PRO A 39 6.74 -2.82 -7.70
CA PRO A 39 7.33 -3.25 -6.43
C PRO A 39 6.40 -3.03 -5.23
N CYS A 40 5.65 -1.93 -5.23
CA CYS A 40 4.66 -1.65 -4.20
C CYS A 40 3.56 -2.72 -4.26
N ALA A 41 2.92 -2.91 -5.41
CA ALA A 41 1.86 -3.90 -5.63
C ALA A 41 2.27 -5.31 -5.17
N ALA A 42 3.53 -5.72 -5.42
CA ALA A 42 4.05 -7.01 -4.97
C ALA A 42 4.07 -7.14 -3.42
N SER A 43 4.49 -6.08 -2.72
CA SER A 43 4.46 -6.06 -1.24
C SER A 43 3.04 -6.14 -0.69
N TRP A 44 2.08 -5.46 -1.33
CA TRP A 44 0.67 -5.51 -0.94
C TRP A 44 0.04 -6.89 -1.20
N ILE A 45 0.44 -7.58 -2.27
CA ILE A 45 0.04 -8.96 -2.56
C ILE A 45 0.60 -9.92 -1.51
N ASP A 46 1.85 -9.77 -1.08
CA ASP A 46 2.45 -10.63 -0.05
C ASP A 46 1.75 -10.47 1.32
N GLY A 47 1.26 -9.27 1.62
CA GLY A 47 0.56 -8.93 2.86
C GLY A 47 -0.97 -8.92 2.79
N TRP A 48 -1.59 -9.47 1.73
CA TRP A 48 -2.98 -9.20 1.36
C TRP A 48 -4.02 -9.44 2.48
N GLU A 49 -3.82 -10.46 3.33
CA GLU A 49 -4.72 -10.74 4.46
C GLU A 49 -4.73 -9.61 5.51
N GLY A 50 -3.57 -8.99 5.76
CA GLY A 50 -3.42 -7.87 6.70
C GLY A 50 -3.76 -6.51 6.08
N VAL A 51 -3.67 -6.41 4.75
CA VAL A 51 -3.94 -5.20 3.97
C VAL A 51 -5.37 -4.71 4.13
N ARG A 52 -6.36 -5.61 4.15
CA ARG A 52 -7.77 -5.24 4.27
C ARG A 52 -8.05 -4.45 5.56
N ALA A 53 -7.61 -4.99 6.70
CA ALA A 53 -7.75 -4.33 7.99
C ALA A 53 -6.98 -2.99 8.07
N ARG A 54 -5.84 -2.89 7.37
CA ARG A 54 -5.04 -1.67 7.29
C ARG A 54 -5.73 -0.59 6.47
N LEU A 55 -6.27 -0.92 5.30
CA LEU A 55 -6.94 0.03 4.41
C LEU A 55 -8.30 0.46 4.96
N ASP A 56 -9.06 -0.42 5.59
CA ASP A 56 -10.30 -0.04 6.29
C ASP A 56 -10.03 0.98 7.39
N ARG A 57 -8.93 0.80 8.14
CA ARG A 57 -8.50 1.78 9.15
C ARG A 57 -8.09 3.11 8.51
N ILE A 58 -7.26 3.09 7.47
CA ILE A 58 -6.83 4.32 6.77
C ILE A 58 -8.04 5.07 6.20
N HIS A 59 -8.96 4.36 5.53
CA HIS A 59 -10.17 4.97 4.98
C HIS A 59 -11.03 5.60 6.08
N SER A 60 -11.25 4.89 7.19
CA SER A 60 -11.98 5.41 8.35
C SER A 60 -11.30 6.67 8.93
N ASP A 61 -9.99 6.64 9.12
CA ASP A 61 -9.22 7.76 9.69
C ASP A 61 -9.25 8.99 8.77
N VAL A 62 -9.08 8.78 7.45
CA VAL A 62 -9.18 9.85 6.44
C VAL A 62 -10.59 10.42 6.40
N PHE A 63 -11.62 9.58 6.35
CA PHE A 63 -13.01 10.01 6.36
C PHE A 63 -13.34 10.86 7.58
N HIS A 64 -12.95 10.40 8.77
CA HIS A 64 -13.15 11.15 10.01
C HIS A 64 -12.37 12.46 10.04
N THR A 65 -11.15 12.47 9.49
CA THR A 65 -10.33 13.68 9.39
C THR A 65 -10.97 14.71 8.46
N LEU A 66 -11.42 14.30 7.27
CA LEU A 66 -12.11 15.17 6.32
C LEU A 66 -13.40 15.73 6.91
N LYS A 67 -14.20 14.87 7.58
CA LYS A 67 -15.42 15.32 8.28
C LYS A 67 -15.13 16.26 9.44
N ALA A 68 -14.02 16.10 10.16
CA ALA A 68 -13.62 17.04 11.20
C ALA A 68 -13.30 18.42 10.60
N ILE A 69 -12.51 18.45 9.52
CA ILE A 69 -12.16 19.67 8.78
C ILE A 69 -13.42 20.38 8.25
N GLU A 70 -14.31 19.65 7.57
CA GLU A 70 -15.57 20.17 7.01
C GLU A 70 -16.45 20.84 8.07
N ASN A 71 -16.46 20.28 9.29
CA ASN A 71 -17.28 20.78 10.40
C ASN A 71 -16.54 21.79 11.30
N GLY A 72 -15.34 22.25 10.93
CA GLY A 72 -14.54 23.17 11.74
C GLY A 72 -14.08 22.59 13.09
N ARG A 73 -14.05 21.27 13.21
CA ARG A 73 -13.65 20.56 14.44
C ARG A 73 -12.15 20.25 14.39
N PRO A 74 -11.46 20.26 15.54
CA PRO A 74 -10.04 19.94 15.59
C PRO A 74 -9.79 18.50 15.13
N VAL A 75 -8.85 18.32 14.20
CA VAL A 75 -8.38 17.00 13.76
C VAL A 75 -7.59 16.37 14.90
N ARG A 76 -8.08 15.25 15.42
CA ARG A 76 -7.32 14.41 16.32
C ARG A 76 -6.58 13.38 15.46
N TYR A 77 -5.31 13.63 15.18
CA TYR A 77 -4.43 12.58 14.68
C TYR A 77 -4.34 11.51 15.76
N ARG A 78 -5.18 10.47 15.66
CA ARG A 78 -4.92 9.23 16.38
C ARG A 78 -3.61 8.73 15.81
N ALA A 79 -2.63 8.46 16.67
CA ALA A 79 -1.30 8.02 16.26
C ALA A 79 -1.44 7.05 15.08
N LEU A 80 -0.71 7.34 13.99
CA LEU A 80 -0.51 6.41 12.87
C LEU A 80 -0.34 5.00 13.45
N PRO A 81 -0.82 3.95 12.75
CA PRO A 81 -0.80 2.58 13.25
C PRO A 81 0.56 2.26 13.90
N PRO A 82 0.58 1.47 14.99
CA PRO A 82 1.83 1.12 15.67
C PRO A 82 2.85 0.66 14.62
N LYS A 83 4.11 1.06 14.85
CA LYS A 83 5.28 0.71 14.02
C LYS A 83 5.11 -0.66 13.38
N LEU A 84 5.39 -0.69 12.08
CA LEU A 84 5.32 -1.90 11.28
C LEU A 84 6.07 -3.04 11.99
N PRO A 85 5.66 -4.31 11.85
CA PRO A 85 6.45 -5.41 12.38
C PRO A 85 7.90 -5.26 11.89
N ALA A 86 8.88 -5.60 12.74
CA ALA A 86 10.29 -5.21 12.60
C ALA A 86 11.00 -5.60 11.28
N TRP A 87 10.33 -6.33 10.38
CA TRP A 87 10.77 -6.60 9.02
C TRP A 87 10.46 -5.47 8.01
N GLU A 88 9.75 -4.41 8.43
CA GLU A 88 9.32 -3.30 7.56
C GLU A 88 9.90 -1.93 7.98
N GLU A 89 10.70 -1.84 9.05
CA GLU A 89 11.27 -0.56 9.51
C GLU A 89 12.80 -0.58 9.58
N SER A 90 13.41 -0.07 8.51
CA SER A 90 14.52 0.86 8.66
C SER A 90 14.41 1.96 7.59
N PRO A 91 14.22 3.24 7.99
CA PRO A 91 14.36 4.38 7.08
C PRO A 91 15.72 4.43 6.37
N HIS A 92 16.76 3.81 6.95
CA HIS A 92 18.06 3.64 6.30
C HIS A 92 18.07 2.55 5.22
N GLU A 93 17.17 1.56 5.26
CA GLU A 93 16.99 0.56 4.20
C GLU A 93 16.05 1.06 3.09
N ALA A 94 14.96 1.75 3.45
CA ALA A 94 14.07 2.38 2.47
C ALA A 94 14.80 3.45 1.63
N ALA A 95 15.66 4.28 2.26
CA ALA A 95 16.48 5.28 1.58
C ALA A 95 17.59 4.67 0.69
N ARG A 96 17.91 3.37 0.84
CA ARG A 96 18.88 2.67 -0.01
C ARG A 96 18.30 2.37 -1.40
N TYR A 97 16.98 2.23 -1.50
CA TYR A 97 16.27 2.02 -2.76
C TYR A 97 15.96 3.33 -3.51
N ASP A 98 15.81 4.45 -2.80
CA ASP A 98 15.53 5.76 -3.42
C ASP A 98 16.79 6.42 -4.03
N ARG A 99 17.97 6.25 -3.42
CA ARG A 99 19.19 6.96 -3.84
C ARG A 99 19.87 6.38 -5.09
N HIS A 100 19.51 5.18 -5.53
CA HIS A 100 20.11 4.55 -6.72
C HIS A 100 19.20 4.52 -7.96
N HIS A 101 17.95 5.02 -7.86
CA HIS A 101 17.00 4.89 -8.97
C HIS A 101 16.77 6.17 -9.79
N PHE A 102 17.32 7.31 -9.36
CA PHE A 102 17.16 8.60 -10.06
C PHE A 102 18.46 9.20 -10.63
N GLU A 103 19.58 8.47 -10.66
CA GLU A 103 20.82 8.90 -11.31
C GLU A 103 21.30 7.86 -12.35
N ARG A 104 20.47 7.59 -13.37
CA ARG A 104 20.88 7.09 -14.68
C ARG A 104 19.74 7.42 -15.64
N ASP A 105 19.78 8.61 -16.23
CA ASP A 105 19.30 8.90 -17.59
C ASP A 105 19.37 10.42 -17.88
N GLU A 106 20.46 11.08 -17.49
CA GLU A 106 20.91 12.33 -18.12
C GLU A 106 22.42 12.26 -18.29
N ASP A 107 22.85 11.59 -19.37
CA ASP A 107 23.83 12.06 -20.38
C ASP A 107 24.26 10.92 -21.32
#